data_AF-T0ZY71-F1
#
_entry.id   AF-T0ZY71-F1
#
_cell.length_a   1.000
_cell.length_b   1.000
_cell.length_c   1.000
_cell.angle_alpha   90.00
_cell.angle_beta   90.00
_cell.angle_gamma   90.00
#
_symmetry.space_group_name_H-M   'P 1'
#
loop_
_entity.id
_entity.type
_entity.pdbx_description
1 polymer ?
#
loop_
_entity_poly.entity_id
_entity_poly.type
_entity_poly.pdbx_seq_one_letter_code
_entity_poly.pdbx_strand_id
1 'polypeptide(L)'
;ALAQIGPERLPLPQAMERAQAMLVPEASGAEAVYPVDALGPLADAARDLAAGAQVDVAMAGQSLLAAAALVTQSVGSVRSLDGAMKPLALYAMTIANSGDGKDSGDRVALQPVHAFQRAAGKAYLRALAQAAAEKSARKKGDAPGEAAARGAVSTLC
;
A
#
# COMPACT_ATOMS: atom_id res chain seq x y z
N ALA A 1 -43.67 19.04 41.36
CA ALA A 1 -43.76 18.45 40.00
C ALA A 1 -42.42 18.66 39.31
N LEU A 2 -41.58 17.64 39.29
CA LEU A 2 -40.27 17.67 38.61
C LEU A 2 -40.53 17.46 37.12
N ALA A 3 -40.61 18.56 36.37
CA ALA A 3 -40.64 18.50 34.91
C ALA A 3 -39.31 17.91 34.43
N GLN A 4 -39.41 16.87 33.62
CA GLN A 4 -38.29 16.15 33.03
C GLN A 4 -37.45 17.09 32.16
N ILE A 5 -36.34 17.60 32.69
CA ILE A 5 -35.29 18.23 31.88
C ILE A 5 -34.43 17.08 31.31
N GLY A 6 -34.99 16.34 30.35
CA GLY A 6 -34.19 15.55 29.43
C GLY A 6 -33.57 16.49 28.39
N PRO A 7 -32.39 16.18 27.82
CA PRO A 7 -31.80 17.03 26.80
C PRO A 7 -32.80 17.20 25.65
N GLU A 8 -33.10 18.45 25.32
CA GLU A 8 -33.96 18.80 24.19
C GLU A 8 -33.43 18.07 22.93
N ARG A 9 -34.22 17.13 22.41
CA ARG A 9 -33.85 16.38 21.22
C ARG A 9 -33.97 17.29 20.01
N LEU A 10 -32.84 17.82 19.57
CA LEU A 10 -32.76 18.57 18.31
C LEU A 10 -33.24 17.70 17.15
N PRO A 11 -33.95 18.29 16.15
CA PRO A 11 -34.16 17.66 14.86
C PRO A 11 -32.85 17.13 14.27
N LEU A 12 -32.89 15.97 13.60
CA LEU A 12 -31.69 15.28 13.10
C LEU A 12 -30.72 16.21 12.33
N PRO A 13 -31.17 17.10 11.42
CA PRO A 13 -30.27 18.02 10.73
C PRO A 13 -29.49 18.95 11.67
N GLN A 14 -30.17 19.51 12.68
CA GLN A 14 -29.57 20.42 13.67
C GLN A 14 -28.66 19.68 14.65
N ALA A 15 -29.02 18.44 15.01
CA ALA A 15 -28.17 17.57 15.82
C ALA A 15 -26.87 17.21 15.07
N MET A 16 -26.95 16.93 13.76
CA MET A 16 -25.79 16.66 12.91
C MET A 16 -24.89 17.88 12.76
N GLU A 17 -25.45 19.06 12.52
CA GLU A 17 -24.70 20.32 12.40
C GLU A 17 -23.97 20.66 13.71
N ARG A 18 -24.67 20.56 14.85
CA ARG A 18 -24.05 20.77 16.17
C ARG A 18 -22.96 19.73 16.47
N ALA A 19 -23.20 18.47 16.16
CA ALA A 19 -22.20 17.42 16.32
C ALA A 19 -20.98 17.67 15.44
N GLN A 20 -21.17 18.08 14.18
CA GLN A 20 -20.07 18.47 13.30
C GLN A 20 -19.28 19.64 13.90
N ALA A 21 -19.94 20.71 14.33
CA ALA A 21 -19.26 21.85 14.95
C ALA A 21 -18.46 21.48 16.22
N MET A 22 -18.95 20.52 17.02
CA MET A 22 -18.25 20.05 18.23
C MET A 22 -17.13 19.05 17.93
N LEU A 23 -17.20 18.34 16.79
CA LEU A 23 -16.24 17.31 16.39
C LEU A 23 -15.18 17.81 15.40
N VAL A 24 -15.38 18.99 14.80
CA VAL A 24 -14.34 19.67 14.04
C VAL A 24 -13.19 19.95 15.01
N PRO A 25 -12.00 19.37 14.80
CA PRO A 25 -10.84 19.69 15.62
C PRO A 25 -10.61 21.21 15.56
N GLU A 26 -10.29 21.82 16.70
CA GLU A 26 -9.67 23.15 16.72
C GLU A 26 -8.40 23.05 15.88
N ALA A 27 -8.47 23.44 14.60
CA ALA A 27 -7.35 23.39 13.69
C ALA A 27 -6.34 24.46 14.11
N SER A 28 -5.58 24.16 15.15
CA SER A 28 -4.45 24.96 15.62
C SER A 28 -3.26 24.68 14.71
N GLY A 29 -3.21 25.36 13.57
CA GLY A 29 -2.05 25.39 12.70
C GLY A 29 -2.44 25.81 11.30
N ALA A 30 -1.66 26.72 10.70
CA ALA A 30 -1.65 26.89 9.25
C ALA A 30 -1.55 25.51 8.60
N GLU A 31 -2.33 25.25 7.55
CA GLU A 31 -2.29 24.02 6.78
C GLU A 31 -0.83 23.65 6.52
N ALA A 32 -0.34 22.61 7.19
CA ALA A 32 1.07 22.27 7.16
C ALA A 32 1.39 21.81 5.73
N VAL A 33 2.16 22.63 5.02
CA VAL A 33 2.60 22.34 3.65
C VAL A 33 3.28 20.97 3.65
N TYR A 34 2.85 20.09 2.77
CA TYR A 34 3.43 18.75 2.65
C TYR A 34 4.94 18.88 2.36
N PRO A 35 5.82 18.31 3.20
CA PRO A 35 7.26 18.51 3.10
C PRO A 35 7.85 17.59 2.03
N VAL A 36 7.58 17.89 0.75
CA VAL A 36 8.00 17.05 -0.39
C VAL A 36 9.51 16.79 -0.41
N ASP A 37 10.33 17.73 0.02
CA ASP A 37 11.79 17.57 0.09
C ASP A 37 12.23 16.52 1.12
N ALA A 38 11.42 16.23 2.13
CA ALA A 38 11.69 15.18 3.11
C ALA A 38 11.58 13.76 2.51
N LEU A 39 11.00 13.62 1.32
CA LEU A 39 10.99 12.36 0.57
C LEU A 39 12.36 11.99 -0.02
N GLY A 40 13.34 12.91 0.05
CA GLY A 40 14.69 12.68 -0.42
C GLY A 40 14.72 12.26 -1.90
N PRO A 41 15.24 11.07 -2.25
CA PRO A 41 15.33 10.63 -3.65
C PRO A 41 13.98 10.54 -4.39
N LEU A 42 12.86 10.50 -3.67
CA LEU A 42 11.52 10.43 -4.26
C LEU A 42 10.89 11.81 -4.51
N ALA A 43 11.52 12.91 -4.06
CA ALA A 43 10.91 14.24 -4.09
C ALA A 43 10.58 14.72 -5.51
N ASP A 44 11.53 14.63 -6.44
CA ASP A 44 11.32 15.06 -7.83
C ASP A 44 10.31 14.18 -8.55
N ALA A 45 10.38 12.86 -8.34
CA ALA A 45 9.39 11.93 -8.86
C ALA A 45 7.98 12.23 -8.32
N ALA A 46 7.85 12.65 -7.06
CA ALA A 46 6.56 13.04 -6.48
C ALA A 46 6.00 14.30 -7.13
N ARG A 47 6.84 15.31 -7.41
CA ARG A 47 6.43 16.52 -8.14
C ARG A 47 6.00 16.21 -9.57
N ASP A 48 6.79 15.40 -10.28
CA ASP A 48 6.50 15.02 -11.66
C ASP A 48 5.21 14.20 -11.75
N LEU A 49 5.01 13.26 -10.82
CA LEU A 49 3.80 12.45 -10.74
C LEU A 49 2.58 13.30 -10.38
N ALA A 50 2.71 14.24 -9.44
CA ALA A 50 1.66 15.19 -9.10
C ALA A 50 1.25 16.03 -10.31
N ALA A 51 2.22 16.58 -11.05
CA ALA A 51 1.99 17.36 -12.25
C ALA A 51 1.35 16.54 -13.38
N GLY A 52 1.87 15.34 -13.64
CA GLY A 52 1.41 14.47 -14.73
C GLY A 52 0.06 13.80 -14.47
N ALA A 53 -0.23 13.42 -13.23
CA ALA A 53 -1.49 12.80 -12.84
C ALA A 53 -2.54 13.84 -12.37
N GLN A 54 -2.16 15.12 -12.26
CA GLN A 54 -2.99 16.21 -11.75
C GLN A 54 -3.57 15.91 -10.36
N VAL A 55 -2.71 15.48 -9.44
CA VAL A 55 -3.05 15.17 -8.04
C VAL A 55 -2.23 16.01 -7.08
N ASP A 56 -2.65 16.08 -5.81
CA ASP A 56 -1.86 16.74 -4.76
C ASP A 56 -0.48 16.07 -4.59
N VAL A 57 0.56 16.86 -4.32
CA VAL A 57 1.93 16.34 -4.13
C VAL A 57 2.05 15.41 -2.93
N ALA A 58 1.21 15.58 -1.91
CA ALA A 58 1.12 14.66 -0.77
C ALA A 58 0.58 13.29 -1.20
N MET A 59 -0.43 13.26 -2.07
CA MET A 59 -0.99 12.03 -2.65
C MET A 59 0.09 11.31 -3.46
N ALA A 60 0.76 12.04 -4.36
CA ALA A 60 1.83 11.52 -5.19
C ALA A 60 3.00 10.96 -4.36
N GLY A 61 3.44 11.73 -3.36
CA GLY A 61 4.51 11.35 -2.44
C GLY A 61 4.16 10.10 -1.64
N GLN A 62 2.93 10.00 -1.14
CA GLN A 62 2.46 8.81 -0.43
C GLN A 62 2.47 7.59 -1.35
N SER A 63 1.93 7.67 -2.56
CA SER A 63 1.89 6.55 -3.52
C SER A 63 3.29 6.03 -3.83
N LEU A 64 4.26 6.94 -4.06
CA LEU A 64 5.65 6.58 -4.30
C LEU A 64 6.32 5.96 -3.07
N LEU A 65 6.09 6.51 -1.89
CA LEU A 65 6.65 5.98 -0.64
C LEU A 65 6.11 4.58 -0.34
N ALA A 66 4.82 4.32 -0.60
CA ALA A 66 4.22 3.00 -0.46
C ALA A 66 4.81 1.99 -1.47
N ALA A 67 5.01 2.39 -2.73
CA ALA A 67 5.67 1.56 -3.73
C ALA A 67 7.13 1.26 -3.35
N ALA A 68 7.87 2.24 -2.84
CA ALA A 68 9.24 2.06 -2.35
C ALA A 68 9.30 1.12 -1.14
N ALA A 69 8.39 1.26 -0.18
CA ALA A 69 8.29 0.36 0.95
C ALA A 69 8.02 -1.09 0.50
N LEU A 70 7.12 -1.28 -0.48
CA LEU A 70 6.82 -2.60 -1.04
C LEU A 70 8.04 -3.28 -1.69
N VAL A 71 8.88 -2.55 -2.41
CA VAL A 71 10.08 -3.15 -3.05
C VAL A 71 11.24 -3.33 -2.09
N THR A 72 11.27 -2.58 -0.99
CA THR A 72 12.34 -2.66 0.02
C THR A 72 12.00 -3.57 1.20
N GLN A 73 10.75 -4.03 1.36
CA GLN A 73 10.36 -4.82 2.53
C GLN A 73 11.15 -6.13 2.72
N SER A 74 11.70 -6.69 1.63
CA SER A 74 12.51 -7.91 1.65
C SER A 74 13.94 -7.69 2.15
N VAL A 75 14.43 -6.45 2.20
CA VAL A 75 15.83 -6.15 2.50
C VAL A 75 16.18 -6.28 3.97
N GLY A 76 15.18 -6.33 4.87
CA GLY A 76 15.45 -6.41 6.30
C GLY A 76 14.24 -6.63 7.18
N SER A 77 14.53 -6.99 8.43
CA SER A 77 13.56 -7.07 9.51
C SER A 77 14.10 -6.33 10.73
N VAL A 78 13.21 -5.72 11.50
CA VAL A 78 13.53 -4.96 12.70
C VAL A 78 13.09 -5.72 13.95
N ARG A 79 13.82 -5.53 15.04
CA ARG A 79 13.39 -6.02 16.36
C ARG A 79 12.36 -5.04 16.93
N SER A 80 11.16 -5.54 17.16
CA SER A 80 10.07 -4.77 17.77
C SER A 80 10.19 -4.78 19.31
N LEU A 81 9.40 -3.93 19.98
CA LEU A 81 9.38 -3.79 21.44
C LEU A 81 9.03 -5.09 22.17
N ASP A 82 8.26 -5.97 21.53
CA ASP A 82 7.92 -7.33 21.99
C ASP A 82 9.07 -8.33 21.83
N GLY A 83 10.25 -7.89 21.36
CA GLY A 83 11.42 -8.73 21.14
C GLY A 83 11.38 -9.56 19.85
N ALA A 84 10.23 -9.60 19.16
CA ALA A 84 10.05 -10.34 17.92
C ALA A 84 10.69 -9.62 16.72
N MET A 85 11.22 -10.40 15.77
CA MET A 85 11.67 -9.89 14.47
C MET A 85 10.46 -9.69 13.57
N LYS A 86 10.26 -8.48 13.05
CA LYS A 86 9.18 -8.13 12.13
C LYS A 86 9.75 -7.57 10.82
N PRO A 87 9.20 -7.94 9.65
CA PRO A 87 9.65 -7.36 8.38
C PRO A 87 9.37 -5.86 8.36
N LEU A 88 10.13 -5.14 7.54
CA LEU A 88 9.81 -3.75 7.23
C LEU A 88 8.47 -3.69 6.50
N ALA A 89 7.52 -2.92 7.01
CA ALA A 89 6.23 -2.71 6.38
C ALA A 89 5.77 -1.28 6.62
N LEU A 90 5.25 -0.65 5.57
CA LEU A 90 4.60 0.66 5.63
C LEU A 90 3.15 0.49 5.20
N TYR A 91 2.23 0.91 6.07
CA TYR A 91 0.81 0.99 5.75
C TYR A 91 0.46 2.46 5.54
N ALA A 92 -0.07 2.76 4.38
CA ALA A 92 -0.44 4.12 4.01
C ALA A 92 -1.93 4.19 3.71
N MET A 93 -2.57 5.25 4.20
CA MET A 93 -4.01 5.47 4.07
C MET A 93 -4.21 6.91 3.63
N THR A 94 -4.90 7.09 2.50
CA THR A 94 -5.25 8.42 2.00
C THR A 94 -6.75 8.63 2.05
N ILE A 95 -7.16 9.71 2.72
CA ILE A 95 -8.54 10.19 2.75
C ILE A 95 -8.68 11.26 1.69
N ALA A 96 -9.49 10.99 0.67
CA ALA A 96 -9.82 11.94 -0.38
C ALA A 96 -11.22 11.64 -0.94
N ASN A 97 -11.83 12.60 -1.63
CA ASN A 97 -13.12 12.44 -2.29
C ASN A 97 -13.01 11.54 -3.53
N SER A 98 -14.17 11.21 -4.11
CA SER A 98 -14.21 10.53 -5.41
C SER A 98 -13.75 11.50 -6.50
N GLY A 99 -12.82 11.06 -7.35
CA GLY A 99 -12.25 11.89 -8.42
C GLY A 99 -10.95 12.62 -8.06
N ASP A 100 -10.54 12.64 -6.79
CA ASP A 100 -9.30 13.32 -6.33
C ASP A 100 -7.99 12.64 -6.77
N GLY A 101 -8.08 11.61 -7.62
CA GLY A 101 -6.93 10.97 -8.25
C GLY A 101 -6.15 9.97 -7.40
N LYS A 102 -6.74 9.44 -6.31
CA LYS A 102 -6.19 8.32 -5.51
C LYS A 102 -5.64 7.19 -6.38
N ASP A 103 -6.51 6.64 -7.23
CA ASP A 103 -6.15 5.54 -8.13
C ASP A 103 -5.16 5.97 -9.23
N SER A 104 -5.21 7.24 -9.65
CA SER A 104 -4.32 7.79 -10.68
C SER A 104 -2.88 7.84 -10.20
N GLY A 105 -2.65 8.31 -8.97
CA GLY A 105 -1.33 8.36 -8.36
C GLY A 105 -0.78 6.97 -8.08
N ASP A 106 -1.57 6.12 -7.42
CA ASP A 106 -1.18 4.74 -7.07
C ASP A 106 -0.86 3.90 -8.30
N ARG A 107 -1.67 4.01 -9.36
CA ARG A 107 -1.46 3.23 -10.59
C ARG A 107 -0.13 3.56 -11.26
N VAL A 108 0.30 4.82 -11.25
CA VAL A 108 1.57 5.23 -11.85
C VAL A 108 2.73 4.74 -10.97
N ALA A 109 2.66 4.96 -9.66
CA ALA A 109 3.71 4.54 -8.72
C ALA A 109 3.92 3.01 -8.73
N LEU A 110 2.84 2.22 -8.79
CA LEU A 110 2.90 0.75 -8.77
C LEU A 110 3.03 0.11 -10.16
N GLN A 111 3.07 0.88 -11.24
CA GLN A 111 3.16 0.34 -12.60
C GLN A 111 4.33 -0.65 -12.77
N PRO A 112 5.56 -0.36 -12.30
CA PRO A 112 6.70 -1.26 -12.46
C PRO A 112 6.51 -2.56 -11.69
N VAL A 113 5.95 -2.47 -10.48
CA VAL A 113 5.62 -3.63 -9.63
C VAL A 113 4.61 -4.52 -10.32
N HIS A 114 3.52 -3.95 -10.84
CA HIS A 114 2.51 -4.72 -11.57
C HIS A 114 3.07 -5.34 -12.85
N ALA A 115 3.99 -4.66 -13.55
CA ALA A 115 4.67 -5.22 -14.72
C ALA A 115 5.53 -6.44 -14.35
N PHE A 116 6.32 -6.33 -13.28
CA PHE A 116 7.10 -7.44 -12.74
C PHE A 116 6.20 -8.63 -12.35
N GLN A 117 5.14 -8.38 -11.56
CA GLN A 117 4.21 -9.42 -11.12
C GLN A 117 3.55 -10.15 -12.30
N ARG A 118 3.15 -9.43 -13.36
CA ARG A 118 2.61 -10.04 -14.58
C ARG A 118 3.64 -10.93 -15.28
N ALA A 119 4.89 -10.50 -15.36
CA ALA A 119 5.97 -11.29 -15.97
C ALA A 119 6.29 -12.54 -15.14
N ALA A 120 6.45 -12.38 -13.82
CA ALA A 120 6.69 -13.46 -12.88
C ALA A 120 5.57 -14.50 -12.90
N GLY A 121 4.31 -14.06 -12.91
CA GLY A 121 3.14 -14.95 -13.01
C GLY A 121 3.15 -15.79 -14.30
N LYS A 122 3.46 -15.18 -15.45
CA LYS A 122 3.60 -15.92 -16.71
C LYS A 122 4.73 -16.95 -16.66
N ALA A 123 5.88 -16.58 -16.09
CA ALA A 123 7.01 -17.50 -15.92
C ALA A 123 6.65 -18.68 -15.01
N TYR A 124 5.96 -18.40 -13.90
CA TYR A 124 5.49 -19.42 -12.97
C TYR A 124 4.54 -20.42 -13.63
N LEU A 125 3.55 -19.94 -14.39
CA LEU A 125 2.62 -20.83 -15.13
C LEU A 125 3.35 -21.74 -16.14
N ARG A 126 4.39 -21.22 -16.81
CA ARG A 126 5.23 -22.04 -17.71
C ARG A 126 5.99 -23.12 -16.96
N ALA A 127 6.58 -22.76 -15.81
CA ALA A 127 7.30 -23.71 -14.97
C ALA A 127 6.38 -24.82 -14.45
N LEU A 128 5.14 -24.49 -14.06
CA LEU A 128 4.14 -25.48 -13.65
C LEU A 128 3.79 -26.45 -14.79
N ALA A 129 3.60 -25.94 -16.01
CA ALA A 129 3.30 -26.77 -17.17
C ALA A 129 4.47 -27.72 -17.51
N GLN A 130 5.71 -27.24 -17.45
CA GLN A 130 6.91 -28.07 -17.65
C GLN A 130 7.02 -29.17 -16.60
N ALA A 131 6.88 -28.82 -15.32
CA ALA A 131 6.92 -29.79 -14.23
C ALA A 131 5.80 -30.85 -14.33
N ALA A 132 4.62 -30.48 -14.84
CA ALA A 132 3.53 -31.42 -15.11
C ALA A 132 3.85 -32.38 -16.27
N ALA A 133 4.40 -31.84 -17.37
CA ALA A 133 4.84 -32.64 -18.51
C ALA A 133 5.94 -33.64 -18.11
N GLU A 134 6.96 -33.17 -17.39
CA GLU A 134 8.03 -34.02 -16.84
C GLU A 134 7.48 -35.13 -15.96
N LYS A 135 6.57 -34.80 -15.03
CA LYS A 135 5.89 -35.80 -14.17
C LYS A 135 5.17 -36.86 -14.99
N SER A 136 4.49 -36.48 -16.07
CA SER A 136 3.75 -37.40 -16.94
C SER A 136 4.66 -38.27 -17.82
N ALA A 137 5.87 -37.79 -18.12
CA ALA A 137 6.86 -38.51 -18.93
C ALA A 137 7.73 -39.49 -18.12
N ARG A 138 7.79 -39.34 -16.78
CA ARG A 138 8.59 -40.21 -15.91
C ARG A 138 8.12 -41.65 -15.94
N LYS A 139 9.09 -42.58 -16.01
CA LYS A 139 8.85 -44.02 -15.86
C LYS A 139 9.21 -44.48 -14.45
N LYS A 140 8.69 -45.63 -14.03
CA LYS A 140 8.99 -46.23 -12.73
C LYS A 140 10.49 -46.61 -12.68
N GLY A 141 11.30 -45.80 -11.99
CA GLY A 141 12.74 -46.01 -11.81
C GLY A 141 13.61 -44.76 -12.00
N ASP A 142 13.07 -43.67 -12.56
CA ASP A 142 13.84 -42.43 -12.75
C ASP A 142 14.12 -41.72 -11.42
N ALA A 143 15.32 -41.13 -11.29
CA ALA A 143 15.73 -40.37 -10.12
C ALA A 143 14.83 -39.12 -9.90
N PRO A 144 14.65 -38.65 -8.64
CA PRO A 144 13.88 -37.43 -8.37
C PRO A 144 14.49 -36.23 -9.10
N GLY A 145 13.68 -35.55 -9.92
CA GLY A 145 14.11 -34.38 -10.69
C GLY A 145 14.43 -33.15 -9.82
N GLU A 146 15.40 -32.37 -10.28
CA GLU A 146 16.02 -31.20 -9.61
C GLU A 146 15.02 -30.09 -9.19
N ALA A 147 13.81 -30.08 -9.76
CA ALA A 147 12.74 -29.14 -9.40
C ALA A 147 12.29 -29.23 -7.92
N ALA A 148 12.54 -30.36 -7.24
CA ALA A 148 12.26 -30.48 -5.80
C ALA A 148 13.23 -29.66 -4.92
N ALA A 149 14.41 -29.31 -5.42
CA ALA A 149 15.45 -28.62 -4.64
C ALA A 149 15.31 -27.08 -4.65
N ARG A 150 14.63 -26.49 -5.65
CA ARG A 150 14.46 -25.03 -5.79
C ARG A 150 13.28 -24.44 -5.00
N GLY A 151 12.52 -25.27 -4.27
CA GLY A 151 11.40 -24.81 -3.42
C GLY A 151 11.82 -24.06 -2.16
N ALA A 152 13.11 -24.04 -1.82
CA ALA A 152 13.66 -23.20 -0.76
C ALA A 152 14.14 -21.87 -1.35
N VAL A 153 13.22 -20.91 -1.41
CA VAL A 153 13.41 -19.45 -1.45
C VAL A 153 14.88 -19.01 -1.49
N SER A 154 15.48 -19.08 -2.69
CA SER A 154 16.73 -18.42 -3.04
C SER A 154 16.44 -17.55 -4.24
N THR A 155 15.65 -16.52 -3.98
CA THR A 155 15.60 -15.34 -4.84
C THR A 155 15.95 -14.18 -3.91
N LEU A 156 17.22 -14.20 -3.48
CA LEU A 156 17.87 -13.07 -2.83
C LEU A 156 18.32 -12.13 -3.95
N CYS A 157 17.53 -11.09 -4.17
CA CYS A 157 17.98 -9.72 -4.44
C CYS A 157 16.95 -8.83 -3.76
#